data_AF-A0A143XHG2-F1
#
_entry.id   AF-A0A143XHG2-F1
#
_cell.length_a   1.000
_cell.length_b   1.000
_cell.length_c   1.000
_cell.angle_alpha   90.00
_cell.angle_beta   90.00
_cell.angle_gamma   90.00
#
_symmetry.space_group_name_H-M   'P 1'
#
loop_
_entity.id
_entity.type
_entity.pdbx_description
1 polymer ?
#
loop_
_entity_poly.entity_id
_entity_poly.type
_entity_poly.pdbx_seq_one_letter_code
_entity_poly.pdbx_strand_id
1 'polypeptide(L)'
;MWLFKKKKDKELEKAFWELQMNLENNYKDLAISAHKKVIELMEDRKCSQSLSPKDYEKYVKRLEEYSKKMEHYNHTNVSSFLKERY
;
A
#
# COMPACT_ATOMS: atom_id res chain seq x y z
N MET A 1 -8.41 14.23 -29.85
CA MET A 1 -8.45 14.41 -28.38
C MET A 1 -7.46 13.43 -27.77
N TRP A 2 -6.25 13.90 -27.50
CA TRP A 2 -5.08 13.07 -27.17
C TRP A 2 -4.78 13.16 -25.67
N LEU A 3 -4.40 12.03 -25.08
CA LEU A 3 -3.63 11.89 -23.82
C LEU A 3 -4.41 11.63 -22.52
N PHE A 4 -5.28 10.62 -22.50
CA PHE A 4 -5.37 9.78 -21.29
C PHE A 4 -4.12 8.89 -21.20
N LYS A 5 -2.94 9.50 -21.03
CA LYS A 5 -1.81 8.75 -20.47
C LYS A 5 -2.29 8.37 -19.07
N LYS A 6 -2.68 7.10 -18.86
CA LYS A 6 -2.78 6.52 -17.53
C LYS A 6 -1.48 6.89 -16.81
N LYS A 7 -1.49 7.94 -15.98
CA LYS A 7 -0.38 8.23 -15.10
C LYS A 7 -0.38 7.03 -14.17
N LYS A 8 0.45 6.03 -14.47
CA LYS A 8 0.81 5.02 -13.47
C LYS A 8 1.15 5.83 -12.22
N ASP A 9 0.49 5.52 -11.13
CA ASP A 9 0.58 6.29 -9.90
C ASP A 9 2.00 6.21 -9.37
N LYS A 10 2.86 7.11 -9.86
CA LYS A 10 4.29 7.13 -9.57
C LYS A 10 4.53 7.27 -8.07
N GLU A 11 3.64 7.98 -7.39
CA GLU A 11 3.67 8.12 -5.93
C GLU A 11 3.36 6.81 -5.22
N LEU A 12 2.35 6.06 -5.68
CA LEU A 12 1.99 4.76 -5.10
C LEU A 12 3.10 3.73 -5.34
N GLU A 13 3.62 3.67 -6.56
CA GLU A 13 4.73 2.78 -6.92
C GLU A 13 6.01 3.12 -6.14
N LYS A 14 6.27 4.42 -5.92
CA LYS A 14 7.39 4.87 -5.07
C LYS A 14 7.19 4.43 -3.62
N ALA A 15 5.99 4.59 -3.07
CA ALA A 15 5.69 4.16 -1.71
C ALA A 15 5.84 2.64 -1.53
N PHE A 16 5.44 1.84 -2.54
CA PHE A 16 5.68 0.40 -2.56
C PHE A 16 7.17 0.05 -2.64
N TRP A 17 7.95 0.79 -3.44
CA TRP A 17 9.40 0.59 -3.54
C TRP A 17 10.09 0.93 -2.21
N GLU A 18 9.71 2.03 -1.56
CA GLU A 18 10.21 2.39 -0.23
C GLU A 18 9.84 1.33 0.82
N LEU A 19 8.61 0.83 0.82
CA LEU A 19 8.17 -0.25 1.70
C LEU A 19 9.01 -1.52 1.49
N GLN A 20 9.23 -1.91 0.24
CA GLN A 20 10.02 -3.10 -0.08
C GLN A 20 11.47 -2.92 0.37
N MET A 21 12.10 -1.79 0.04
CA MET A 21 13.47 -1.49 0.41
C MET A 21 13.64 -1.45 1.94
N ASN A 22 12.68 -0.86 2.67
CA ASN A 22 12.69 -0.84 4.13
C ASN A 22 12.56 -2.25 4.73
N LEU A 23 11.75 -3.12 4.12
CA LEU A 23 11.63 -4.53 4.51
C LEU A 23 12.92 -5.32 4.24
N GLU A 24 13.53 -5.13 3.07
CA GLU A 24 14.80 -5.78 2.72
C GLU A 24 15.94 -5.35 3.65
N ASN A 25 15.91 -4.11 4.15
CA ASN A 25 16.87 -3.58 5.12
C ASN A 25 16.44 -3.78 6.59
N ASN A 26 15.31 -4.45 6.85
CA ASN A 26 14.77 -4.70 8.20
C ASN A 26 14.53 -3.43 9.04
N TYR A 27 14.25 -2.29 8.39
CA TYR A 27 13.90 -1.04 9.05
C TYR A 27 12.42 -1.05 9.47
N LYS A 28 12.14 -1.54 10.68
CA LYS A 28 10.77 -1.73 11.18
C LYS A 28 9.94 -0.45 11.17
N ASP A 29 10.43 0.64 11.77
CA ASP A 29 9.71 1.91 11.86
C ASP A 29 9.47 2.56 10.48
N LEU A 30 10.46 2.48 9.59
CA LEU A 30 10.37 3.00 8.23
C LEU A 30 9.41 2.16 7.38
N ALA A 31 9.42 0.83 7.53
CA ALA A 31 8.48 -0.07 6.87
C ALA A 31 7.05 0.22 7.33
N ILE A 32 6.80 0.40 8.64
CA ILE A 32 5.48 0.76 9.19
C ILE A 32 5.00 2.10 8.62
N SER A 33 5.88 3.10 8.56
CA SER A 33 5.57 4.41 8.02
C SER A 33 5.23 4.36 6.52
N ALA A 34 6.03 3.62 5.73
CA ALA A 34 5.79 3.42 4.31
C ALA A 34 4.49 2.64 4.06
N HIS A 35 4.19 1.62 4.87
CA HIS A 35 2.96 0.83 4.78
C HIS A 35 1.72 1.70 5.01
N LYS A 36 1.72 2.57 6.03
CA LYS A 36 0.63 3.53 6.27
C LYS A 36 0.45 4.50 5.09
N LYS A 37 1.57 4.99 4.53
CA LYS A 37 1.55 5.88 3.36
C LYS A 37 0.94 5.21 2.13
N VAL A 38 1.20 3.93 1.90
CA VAL A 38 0.55 3.16 0.83
C VAL A 38 -0.96 3.07 1.05
N ILE A 39 -1.42 2.78 2.27
CA ILE A 39 -2.85 2.74 2.60
C ILE A 39 -3.51 4.08 2.31
N GLU A 40 -2.93 5.18 2.80
CA GLU A 40 -3.48 6.53 2.61
C GLU A 40 -3.61 6.89 1.13
N LEU A 41 -2.56 6.61 0.33
CA LEU A 41 -2.60 6.82 -1.12
C LEU A 41 -3.64 5.93 -1.80
N MET A 42 -3.83 4.69 -1.36
CA MET A 42 -4.86 3.81 -1.90
C MET A 42 -6.27 4.28 -1.57
N GLU A 43 -6.50 4.82 -0.37
CA GLU A 43 -7.79 5.38 0.04
C GLU A 43 -8.11 6.69 -0.71
N ASP A 44 -7.13 7.59 -0.83
CA ASP A 44 -7.25 8.81 -1.63
C ASP A 44 -7.64 8.48 -3.08
N ARG A 45 -6.94 7.50 -3.68
CA ARG A 45 -7.20 7.09 -5.06
C ARG A 45 -8.54 6.39 -5.25
N LYS A 46 -9.00 5.66 -4.23
CA LYS A 46 -10.36 5.08 -4.20
C LYS A 46 -11.40 6.19 -4.14
N CYS A 47 -11.20 7.21 -3.31
CA CYS A 47 -12.09 8.37 -3.20
C CYS A 47 -12.12 9.21 -4.48
N SER A 48 -10.96 9.40 -5.12
CA SER A 48 -10.82 10.19 -6.34
C SER A 48 -11.32 9.47 -7.61
N GLN A 49 -11.80 8.21 -7.52
CA GLN A 49 -12.13 7.31 -8.64
C GLN A 49 -11.06 7.25 -9.76
N SER A 50 -9.82 7.61 -9.45
CA SER A 50 -8.75 7.74 -10.44
C SER A 50 -8.11 6.39 -10.78
N LEU A 51 -8.40 5.35 -9.99
CA LEU A 51 -7.86 4.00 -10.14
C LEU A 51 -8.95 3.02 -10.57
N SER A 52 -8.65 2.20 -11.57
CA SER A 52 -9.54 1.12 -11.99
C SER A 52 -9.68 0.11 -10.86
N PRO A 53 -10.87 -0.49 -10.64
CA PRO A 53 -11.07 -1.51 -9.59
C PRO A 53 -10.09 -2.69 -9.71
N LYS A 54 -9.71 -3.09 -10.94
CA LYS A 54 -8.69 -4.11 -11.17
C LYS A 54 -7.30 -3.72 -10.67
N ASP A 55 -6.90 -2.47 -10.91
CA ASP A 55 -5.60 -1.96 -10.47
C ASP A 55 -5.57 -1.83 -8.94
N TYR A 56 -6.67 -1.34 -8.35
CA TYR A 56 -6.84 -1.28 -6.89
C TYR A 56 -6.70 -2.66 -6.23
N GLU A 57 -7.42 -3.67 -6.74
CA GLU A 57 -7.33 -5.05 -6.20
C GLU A 57 -5.89 -5.59 -6.26
N LYS A 58 -5.15 -5.30 -7.34
CA LYS A 58 -3.75 -5.70 -7.47
C LYS A 58 -2.88 -5.07 -6.39
N TYR A 59 -3.07 -3.78 -6.10
CA TYR A 59 -2.33 -3.10 -5.03
C TYR A 59 -2.73 -3.62 -3.64
N VAL A 60 -4.01 -3.94 -3.41
CA VAL A 60 -4.48 -4.53 -2.15
C VAL A 60 -3.81 -5.88 -1.91
N LYS A 61 -3.78 -6.77 -2.91
CA LYS A 61 -3.10 -8.08 -2.80
C LYS A 61 -1.63 -7.90 -2.45
N ARG A 62 -0.95 -6.99 -3.15
CA ARG A 62 0.47 -6.71 -2.90
C ARG A 62 0.71 -6.16 -1.48
N LEU A 63 -0.18 -5.28 -1.01
CA LEU A 63 -0.12 -4.74 0.36
C LEU A 63 -0.34 -5.84 1.41
N GLU A 64 -1.28 -6.76 1.18
CA GLU A 64 -1.53 -7.90 2.08
C GLU A 64 -0.30 -8.81 2.19
N GLU A 65 0.39 -9.07 1.08
CA GLU A 65 1.65 -9.82 1.08
C GLU A 65 2.73 -9.14 1.95
N TYR A 66 2.86 -7.81 1.86
CA TYR A 66 3.78 -7.05 2.72
C TYR A 66 3.31 -7.04 4.18
N SER A 67 2.01 -6.93 4.43
CA SER A 67 1.43 -6.95 5.77
C SER A 67 1.74 -8.27 6.49
N LYS A 68 1.64 -9.41 5.81
CA LYS A 68 2.05 -10.73 6.35
C LYS A 68 3.54 -10.78 6.69
N LYS A 69 4.41 -10.19 5.86
CA LYS A 69 5.85 -10.08 6.16
C LYS A 69 6.11 -9.16 7.36
N MET A 70 5.28 -8.15 7.55
CA MET A 70 5.33 -7.21 8.67
C MET A 70 4.58 -7.68 9.92
N GLU A 71 3.95 -8.86 9.91
CA GLU A 71 3.21 -9.39 11.05
C GLU A 71 4.10 -9.50 12.30
N HIS A 72 5.39 -9.81 12.09
CA HIS A 72 6.42 -9.87 13.15
C HIS A 72 6.98 -8.50 13.55
N TYR A 73 6.64 -7.42 12.82
CA TYR A 73 7.13 -6.07 13.10
C TYR A 73 6.21 -5.35 14.08
N ASN A 74 4.93 -5.72 14.12
CA ASN A 74 3.98 -5.25 15.10
C ASN A 74 3.83 -6.26 16.23
N HIS A 75 4.66 -6.13 17.27
CA HIS A 75 4.39 -6.76 18.56
C HIS A 75 3.20 -6.13 19.31
N THR A 76 2.50 -5.16 18.69
CA THR A 76 1.35 -4.50 19.28
C THR A 76 0.24 -4.37 18.23
N ASN A 77 -0.75 -5.24 18.31
CA ASN A 77 -2.14 -5.09 17.82
C ASN A 77 -2.36 -4.22 16.57
N VAL A 78 -2.15 -4.77 15.37
CA VAL A 78 -2.68 -4.17 14.12
C VAL A 78 -3.50 -5.19 13.33
N SER A 79 -4.23 -6.04 14.04
CA SER A 79 -5.18 -7.00 13.44
C SER A 79 -6.58 -6.40 13.19
N SER A 80 -6.86 -5.18 13.67
CA SER A 80 -8.21 -4.62 13.62
C SER A 80 -8.57 -3.95 12.28
N PHE A 81 -7.61 -3.45 11.50
CA PHE A 81 -7.93 -2.63 10.32
C PHE A 81 -8.42 -3.43 9.10
N LEU A 82 -7.99 -4.69 8.95
CA LEU A 82 -8.42 -5.56 7.83
C LEU A 82 -9.62 -6.46 8.17
N LYS A 83 -9.98 -6.56 9.46
CA LYS A 83 -11.01 -7.51 9.93
C LYS A 83 -12.44 -6.98 9.86
N GLU A 84 -12.63 -5.67 9.65
CA GLU A 84 -13.94 -5.00 9.62
C GLU A 84 -14.54 -4.81 8.21
N ARG A 85 -13.94 -5.42 7.16
CA ARG A 85 -14.37 -5.24 5.76
C ARG A 85 -14.78 -6.54 5.05
N TYR A 86 -15.15 -7.58 5.80
CA TYR A 86 -15.87 -8.77 5.32
C TYR A 86 -17.00 -9.15 6.25
#